data_AF-A0A7V8AE20-F1
#
_entry.id   AF-A0A7V8AE20-F1
#
_cell.length_a   1.000
_cell.length_b   1.000
_cell.length_c   1.000
_cell.angle_alpha   90.00
_cell.angle_beta   90.00
_cell.angle_gamma   90.00
#
_symmetry.space_group_name_H-M   'P 1'
#
loop_
_entity.id
_entity.type
_entity.pdbx_description
1 polymer ?
#
loop_
_entity_poly.entity_id
_entity_poly.type
_entity_poly.pdbx_seq_one_letter_code
_entity_poly.pdbx_strand_id
1 'polypeptide(L)'
;MTHASCSSCTLYLARLCYRRSFWFPLLREPLVAGMRLLGRLHGIDYSPAEGPNPDCRGCLRHLKNRLKEVSPFFVLLNGLMNPLFNSLRDSLVSKEEKLTAKDFAAGRLNTPFQELAAAPPPGAATRRGH
;
A
#
# COMPACT_ATOMS: atom_id res chain seq x y z
N MET A 1 -1.36 22.02 9.49
CA MET A 1 -1.15 20.87 8.58
C MET A 1 -1.93 19.70 9.16
N THR A 2 -3.14 19.48 8.65
CA THR A 2 -4.06 18.45 9.16
C THR A 2 -3.59 17.09 8.65
N HIS A 3 -2.92 16.34 9.53
CA HIS A 3 -2.61 14.94 9.30
C HIS A 3 -3.89 14.20 8.94
N ALA A 4 -4.04 13.75 7.71
CA ALA A 4 -5.07 12.76 7.38
C ALA A 4 -4.71 11.49 8.15
N SER A 5 -5.31 11.32 9.33
CA SER A 5 -5.06 10.22 10.27
C SER A 5 -5.22 8.90 9.54
N CYS A 6 -4.10 8.31 9.13
CA CYS A 6 -4.09 7.01 8.49
C CYS A 6 -4.28 5.95 9.59
N SER A 7 -5.27 5.08 9.44
CA SER A 7 -5.48 3.97 10.38
C SER A 7 -4.47 2.82 10.20
N SER A 8 -3.88 2.71 9.00
CA SER A 8 -2.85 1.72 8.66
C SER A 8 -2.17 2.14 7.35
N CYS A 9 -0.85 1.96 7.26
CA CYS A 9 -0.06 2.28 6.09
C CYS A 9 -0.12 1.16 5.04
N THR A 10 -1.05 1.29 4.09
CA THR A 10 -1.18 0.32 2.99
C THR A 10 0.02 0.34 2.04
N LEU A 11 0.76 1.45 1.96
CA LEU A 11 1.96 1.54 1.12
C LEU A 11 3.09 0.64 1.64
N TYR A 12 3.32 0.65 2.96
CA TYR A 12 4.29 -0.23 3.62
C TYR A 12 3.93 -1.71 3.39
N LEU A 13 2.67 -2.07 3.66
CA LEU A 13 2.18 -3.43 3.43
C LEU A 13 2.32 -3.86 1.96
N ALA A 14 2.03 -2.96 1.01
CA ALA A 14 2.22 -3.26 -0.40
C ALA A 14 3.69 -3.48 -0.75
N ARG A 15 4.63 -2.70 -0.20
CA ARG A 15 6.07 -2.93 -0.41
C ARG A 15 6.53 -4.26 0.16
N LEU A 16 6.04 -4.67 1.33
CA LEU A 16 6.28 -6.01 1.88
C LEU A 16 5.80 -7.11 0.91
N CYS A 17 4.57 -6.98 0.39
CA CYS A 17 4.06 -7.91 -0.60
C CYS A 17 4.89 -7.93 -1.89
N TYR A 18 5.39 -6.77 -2.35
CA TYR A 18 6.25 -6.68 -3.55
C TYR A 18 7.54 -7.46 -3.35
N ARG A 19 8.12 -7.43 -2.14
CA ARG A 19 9.34 -8.18 -1.81
C ARG A 19 9.09 -9.69 -1.71
N ARG A 20 7.92 -10.10 -1.23
CA ARG A 20 7.57 -11.52 -1.05
C ARG A 20 7.08 -12.21 -2.31
N SER A 21 6.36 -11.50 -3.17
CA SER A 21 5.67 -12.10 -4.32
C SER A 21 5.82 -11.26 -5.57
N PHE A 22 6.47 -11.82 -6.58
CA PHE A 22 6.66 -11.17 -7.88
C PHE A 22 5.37 -10.99 -8.68
N TRP A 23 4.33 -11.78 -8.41
CA TRP A 23 3.01 -11.63 -9.04
C TRP A 23 2.18 -10.49 -8.46
N PHE A 24 2.49 -10.02 -7.24
CA PHE A 24 1.67 -9.01 -6.57
C PHE A 24 1.71 -7.64 -7.26
N PRO A 25 2.87 -7.16 -7.78
CA PRO A 25 2.92 -6.00 -8.68
C PRO A 25 2.00 -6.13 -9.90
N LEU A 26 1.93 -7.31 -10.54
CA LEU A 26 1.07 -7.54 -11.72
C LEU A 26 -0.42 -7.37 -11.40
N LEU A 27 -0.84 -7.65 -10.17
CA LEU A 27 -2.23 -7.42 -9.75
C LEU A 27 -2.46 -5.96 -9.34
N ARG A 28 -1.51 -5.37 -8.60
CA ARG A 28 -1.67 -4.03 -8.02
C ARG A 28 -1.51 -2.93 -9.07
N GLU A 29 -0.51 -3.02 -9.94
CA GLU A 29 -0.21 -1.94 -10.89
C GLU A 29 -1.34 -1.65 -11.88
N PRO A 30 -2.03 -2.64 -12.47
CA PRO A 30 -3.23 -2.38 -13.27
C PRO A 30 -4.34 -1.71 -12.46
N LEU A 31 -4.54 -2.11 -11.20
CA LEU A 31 -5.52 -1.47 -10.32
C LEU A 31 -5.14 0.00 -10.03
N VAL A 32 -3.86 0.27 -9.81
CA VAL A 32 -3.34 1.64 -9.63
C VAL A 32 -3.47 2.46 -10.90
N ALA A 33 -3.16 1.88 -12.06
CA ALA A 33 -3.33 2.53 -13.35
C ALA A 33 -4.80 2.86 -13.61
N GLY A 34 -5.71 1.93 -13.33
CA GLY A 34 -7.16 2.15 -13.40
C GLY A 34 -7.61 3.28 -12.48
N MET A 35 -7.17 3.31 -11.22
CA MET A 35 -7.45 4.42 -10.30
C MET A 35 -6.93 5.76 -10.83
N ARG A 36 -5.69 5.80 -11.36
CA ARG A 36 -5.12 7.03 -11.92
C ARG A 36 -5.88 7.50 -13.15
N LEU A 37 -6.29 6.56 -14.02
CA LEU A 37 -7.06 6.86 -15.22
C LEU A 37 -8.45 7.41 -14.85
N LEU A 38 -9.18 6.74 -13.96
CA LEU A 38 -10.45 7.24 -13.46
C LEU A 38 -10.28 8.59 -12.76
N GLY A 39 -9.21 8.76 -11.97
CA GLY A 39 -8.89 10.03 -11.32
C GLY A 39 -8.76 11.16 -12.32
N ARG A 40 -8.00 10.94 -13.40
CA ARG A 40 -7.85 11.90 -14.50
C ARG A 40 -9.17 12.17 -15.21
N LEU A 41 -9.97 11.15 -15.49
CA LEU A 41 -11.29 11.31 -16.13
C LEU A 41 -12.26 12.14 -15.28
N HIS A 42 -12.15 12.05 -13.95
CA HIS A 42 -12.95 12.84 -13.01
C HIS A 42 -12.30 14.17 -12.60
N GLY A 43 -11.17 14.58 -13.23
CA GLY A 43 -10.48 15.82 -12.91
C GLY A 43 -9.85 15.87 -11.51
N ILE A 44 -9.52 14.72 -10.92
CA ILE A 44 -8.85 14.63 -9.63
C ILE A 44 -7.34 14.78 -9.86
N ASP A 45 -6.77 15.92 -9.46
CA ASP A 45 -5.32 16.12 -9.40
C ASP A 45 -4.73 15.21 -8.31
N TYR A 46 -4.11 14.13 -8.74
CA TYR A 46 -3.32 13.25 -7.88
C TYR A 46 -1.85 13.50 -8.12
N SER A 47 -1.16 14.12 -7.15
CA SER A 47 0.29 14.21 -7.18
C SER A 47 0.93 13.09 -6.36
N PRO A 48 1.82 12.26 -6.93
CA PRO A 48 2.57 11.27 -6.16
C PRO A 48 3.54 11.92 -5.15
N ALA A 49 3.76 13.24 -5.20
CA ALA A 49 4.50 13.98 -4.20
C ALA A 49 3.67 14.27 -2.92
N GLU A 50 2.35 14.08 -2.97
CA GLU A 50 1.46 14.35 -1.84
C GLU A 50 1.50 13.22 -0.81
N GLY A 51 1.94 13.56 0.40
CA GLY A 51 1.94 12.70 1.57
C GLY A 51 2.40 13.49 2.81
N PRO A 52 1.96 13.11 4.02
CA PRO A 52 2.35 13.80 5.25
C PRO A 52 3.85 13.67 5.57
N ASN A 53 4.54 12.71 4.96
CA ASN A 53 5.99 12.50 5.10
C ASN A 53 6.57 12.01 3.74
N PRO A 54 7.89 12.13 3.53
CA PRO A 54 8.54 11.66 2.30
C PRO A 54 8.32 10.17 2.02
N ASP A 55 8.11 9.38 3.06
CA ASP A 55 7.82 7.95 2.97
C ASP A 55 6.41 7.64 2.43
N CYS A 56 5.48 8.60 2.55
CA CYS A 56 4.12 8.52 2.00
C CYS A 56 4.04 8.96 0.54
N ARG A 57 5.16 9.31 -0.12
CA ARG A 57 5.16 9.61 -1.55
C ARG A 57 4.60 8.43 -2.34
N GLY A 58 3.64 8.70 -3.20
CA GLY A 58 2.90 7.69 -3.96
C GLY A 58 1.79 6.99 -3.16
N CYS A 59 1.40 7.52 -1.99
CA CYS A 59 0.23 7.04 -1.27
C CYS A 59 -1.02 7.30 -2.10
N LEU A 60 -1.82 6.25 -2.34
CA LEU A 60 -3.04 6.34 -3.15
C LEU A 60 -4.28 6.63 -2.31
N ARG A 61 -4.13 6.86 -1.00
CA ARG A 61 -5.28 6.98 -0.09
C ARG A 61 -6.14 8.19 -0.41
N HIS A 62 -5.53 9.31 -0.77
CA HIS A 62 -6.27 10.51 -1.20
C HIS A 62 -7.07 10.24 -2.48
N LEU A 63 -6.39 9.79 -3.54
CA LEU A 63 -7.03 9.42 -4.81
C LEU A 63 -8.16 8.40 -4.62
N LYS A 64 -7.92 7.34 -3.83
CA LYS A 64 -8.93 6.31 -3.54
C LYS A 64 -10.14 6.89 -2.82
N ASN A 65 -9.96 7.77 -1.85
CA ASN A 65 -11.08 8.38 -1.12
C ASN A 65 -11.91 9.26 -2.06
N ARG A 66 -11.27 10.11 -2.85
CA ARG A 66 -11.94 10.96 -3.84
C ARG A 66 -12.68 10.14 -4.89
N LEU A 67 -12.07 9.06 -5.40
CA LEU A 67 -12.72 8.14 -6.33
C LEU A 67 -13.96 7.46 -5.75
N LYS A 68 -13.96 7.13 -4.45
CA LYS A 68 -15.16 6.59 -3.80
C LYS A 68 -16.30 7.60 -3.70
N GLU A 69 -15.98 8.89 -3.57
CA GLU A 69 -16.96 9.97 -3.52
C GLU A 69 -17.59 10.21 -4.90
N VAL A 70 -16.82 10.10 -5.99
CA VAL A 70 -17.28 10.48 -7.34
C VAL A 70 -17.69 9.31 -8.23
N SER A 71 -17.28 8.07 -7.93
CA SER A 71 -17.49 6.92 -8.81
C SER A 71 -18.08 5.71 -8.07
N PRO A 72 -19.39 5.46 -8.18
CA PRO A 72 -20.02 4.26 -7.61
C PRO A 72 -19.50 2.96 -8.27
N PHE A 73 -19.09 3.02 -9.54
CA PHE A 73 -18.42 1.92 -10.22
C PHE A 73 -17.10 1.56 -9.52
N PHE A 74 -16.30 2.56 -9.15
CA PHE A 74 -15.08 2.33 -8.37
C PHE A 74 -15.38 1.72 -7.00
N VAL A 75 -16.46 2.15 -6.32
CA VAL A 75 -16.87 1.56 -5.04
C VAL A 75 -17.19 0.07 -5.19
N LEU A 76 -17.93 -0.31 -6.24
CA LEU A 76 -18.32 -1.69 -6.51
C LEU A 76 -17.09 -2.56 -6.84
N LEU A 77 -16.24 -2.11 -7.77
CA LEU A 77 -15.01 -2.81 -8.13
C LEU A 77 -14.05 -2.94 -6.94
N ASN A 78 -13.86 -1.85 -6.19
CA ASN A 78 -13.06 -1.89 -4.98
C ASN A 78 -13.67 -2.82 -3.92
N GLY A 79 -15.00 -2.91 -3.82
CA GLY A 79 -15.72 -3.82 -2.93
C GLY A 79 -15.44 -5.28 -3.26
N LEU A 80 -15.45 -5.65 -4.54
CA LEU A 80 -15.14 -7.01 -5.01
C LEU A 80 -13.65 -7.36 -4.81
N MET A 81 -12.75 -6.43 -5.09
CA MET A 81 -11.31 -6.66 -5.01
C MET A 81 -10.77 -6.65 -3.58
N ASN A 82 -11.42 -5.94 -2.64
CA ASN A 82 -10.96 -5.82 -1.26
C ASN A 82 -10.85 -7.15 -0.49
N PRO A 83 -11.84 -8.08 -0.52
CA PRO A 83 -11.70 -9.38 0.15
C PRO A 83 -10.60 -10.23 -0.47
N LEU A 84 -10.48 -10.25 -1.80
CA LEU A 84 -9.40 -10.97 -2.49
C LEU A 84 -8.03 -10.42 -2.08
N PHE A 85 -7.88 -9.10 -2.13
CA PHE A 85 -6.62 -8.44 -1.78
C PHE A 85 -6.27 -8.60 -0.30
N ASN A 86 -7.26 -8.54 0.60
CA ASN A 86 -7.04 -8.82 2.02
C ASN A 86 -6.59 -10.26 2.24
N SER A 87 -7.25 -11.24 1.61
CA SER A 87 -6.87 -12.65 1.73
C SER A 87 -5.43 -12.89 1.25
N LEU A 88 -5.10 -12.38 0.06
CA LEU A 88 -3.74 -12.48 -0.51
C LEU A 88 -2.70 -11.79 0.36
N ARG A 89 -2.98 -10.55 0.81
CA ARG A 89 -2.08 -9.83 1.71
C ARG A 89 -1.92 -10.57 3.03
N ASP A 90 -3.00 -11.11 3.59
CA ASP A 90 -2.98 -11.77 4.88
C ASP A 90 -2.23 -13.10 4.84
N SER A 91 -2.19 -13.75 3.67
CA SER A 91 -1.29 -14.89 3.41
C SER A 91 0.18 -14.49 3.28
N LEU A 92 0.47 -13.25 2.90
CA LEU A 92 1.83 -12.77 2.63
C LEU A 92 2.40 -11.93 3.76
N VAL A 93 1.61 -11.43 4.70
CA VAL A 93 2.03 -10.47 5.73
C VAL A 93 1.64 -10.97 7.11
N SER A 94 2.63 -11.00 8.02
CA SER A 94 2.46 -11.43 9.40
C SER A 94 1.59 -10.47 10.21
N LYS A 95 1.15 -10.90 11.38
CA LYS A 95 0.42 -10.04 12.32
C LYS A 95 1.31 -8.92 12.84
N GLU A 96 2.60 -9.15 13.09
CA GLU A 96 3.51 -8.10 13.56
C GLU A 96 3.67 -7.00 12.51
N GLU A 97 3.86 -7.37 11.24
CA GLU A 97 4.03 -6.38 10.17
C GLU A 97 2.78 -5.51 9.95
N LYS A 98 1.59 -6.08 10.17
CA LYS A 98 0.34 -5.33 10.20
C LYS A 98 0.27 -4.36 11.39
N LEU A 99 0.83 -4.74 12.54
CA LEU A 99 0.96 -3.85 13.69
C LEU A 99 1.96 -2.73 13.39
N THR A 100 3.14 -3.03 12.83
CA THR A 100 4.10 -2.03 12.36
C THR A 100 3.46 -1.02 11.40
N ALA A 101 2.63 -1.50 10.47
CA ALA A 101 1.91 -0.63 9.54
C ALA A 101 0.90 0.30 10.24
N LYS A 102 0.29 -0.15 11.35
CA LYS A 102 -0.60 0.67 12.18
C LYS A 102 0.18 1.66 13.03
N ASP A 103 1.27 1.23 13.66
CA ASP A 103 2.11 2.07 14.50
C ASP A 103 2.78 3.19 13.71
N PHE A 104 3.27 2.91 12.50
CA PHE A 104 3.75 3.95 11.58
C PHE A 104 2.64 4.92 11.18
N ALA A 105 1.44 4.43 10.88
CA ALA A 105 0.32 5.28 10.49
C ALA A 105 -0.17 6.16 11.66
N ALA A 106 -0.03 5.68 12.89
CA ALA A 106 -0.29 6.41 14.12
C ALA A 106 0.86 7.35 14.55
N GLY A 107 1.98 7.37 13.81
CA GLY A 107 3.16 8.18 14.13
C GLY A 107 3.97 7.69 15.33
N ARG A 108 3.72 6.46 15.81
CA ARG A 108 4.46 5.85 16.93
C ARG A 108 5.80 5.25 16.51
N LEU A 109 5.93 4.95 15.23
CA LEU A 109 7.16 4.45 14.62
C LEU A 109 7.56 5.40 13.50
N ASN A 110 8.85 5.75 13.43
CA ASN A 110 9.39 6.52 12.32
C ASN A 110 9.98 5.56 11.27
N THR A 111 9.59 5.76 10.02
CA THR A 111 10.26 5.23 8.82
C THR A 111 10.51 3.69 8.79
N PRO A 112 9.47 2.82 8.86
CA PRO A 112 9.63 1.35 8.77
C PRO A 112 10.18 0.88 7.41
N PHE A 113 10.27 1.80 6.45
CA PHE A 113 10.80 1.54 5.13
C PHE A 113 12.32 1.33 5.12
N GLN A 114 13.06 1.85 6.11
CA GLN A 114 14.51 1.62 6.21
C GLN A 114 14.82 0.17 6.61
N GLU A 115 14.15 -0.37 7.64
CA GLU A 115 14.24 -1.79 7.99
C GLU A 115 13.81 -2.71 6.84
N LEU A 116 12.80 -2.29 6.08
CA LEU A 116 12.41 -3.02 4.88
C LEU A 116 13.49 -3.02 3.79
N ALA A 117 14.29 -1.96 3.67
CA ALA A 117 15.40 -1.90 2.72
C ALA A 117 16.63 -2.70 3.19
N ALA A 118 16.87 -2.73 4.51
CA ALA A 118 17.99 -3.45 5.12
C ALA A 118 17.78 -4.97 5.20
N ALA A 119 16.53 -5.44 5.31
CA ALA A 119 16.24 -6.87 5.42
C ALA A 119 16.59 -7.62 4.12
N PRO A 120 17.21 -8.82 4.17
CA PRO A 120 17.47 -9.63 2.97
C PRO A 120 16.16 -10.09 2.29
N PRO A 121 16.15 -10.33 0.96
CA PRO A 121 14.95 -10.76 0.27
C PRO A 121 14.46 -12.11 0.80
N PRO A 122 13.13 -12.30 0.94
CA PRO A 122 12.56 -13.59 1.36
C PRO A 122 12.94 -14.65 0.32
N GLY A 123 13.66 -15.69 0.76
CA GLY A 123 14.26 -16.71 -0.13
C GLY A 123 15.79 -16.67 -0.19
N ALA A 124 16.44 -15.64 0.36
CA ALA A 124 17.85 -15.71 0.76
C ALA A 124 17.96 -16.56 2.04
N ALA A 125 17.51 -17.81 1.98
CA ALA A 125 17.97 -18.82 2.90
C ALA A 125 19.49 -18.84 2.76
N THR A 126 20.17 -18.47 3.83
CA THR A 126 21.60 -18.66 4.03
C THR A 126 21.89 -20.14 3.81
N ARG A 127 22.22 -20.53 2.57
CA ARG A 127 23.08 -21.69 2.35
C ARG A 127 24.43 -21.32 2.94
N ARG A 128 24.65 -21.75 4.18
CA ARG A 128 25.91 -22.35 4.63
C ARG A 128 25.77 -22.77 6.09
N GLY A 129 25.24 -23.98 6.28
CA GLY A 129 25.85 -24.91 7.21
C GLY A 129 27.01 -25.58 6.49
N HIS A 130 28.17 -25.57 7.13
CA HIS A 130 29.01 -26.70 7.56
C HIS A 130 30.47 -26.25 7.69
#